data_AF-A0A8C5MB73-F1
#
_entry.id   AF-A0A8C5MB73-F1
#
_cell.length_a   1.000
_cell.length_b   1.000
_cell.length_c   1.000
_cell.angle_alpha   90.00
_cell.angle_beta   90.00
_cell.angle_gamma   90.00
#
_symmetry.space_group_name_H-M   'P 1'
#
loop_
_entity.id
_entity.type
_entity.pdbx_description
1 polymer ?
#
loop_
_entity_poly.entity_id
_entity_poly.type
_entity_poly.pdbx_seq_one_letter_code
_entity_poly.pdbx_strand_id
1 'polypeptide(L)'
;MYCNPVYTVLIVQRCGICWRFINKEIIIIIYWQSMPFIHLFCLLLYCSDCDTFFLFSVFSTVCLTQDIRNDVNALKRLEDCVVIEGYLQILLISNTTAEDFRNLRFPKLVVITDYLLLFRVSGLESLSDLFPNLTVIRGRALFYNVALVIFEMTDLKEIGLRNLREISRGSVRIEKNSELCFLSTVDWSLIHEAYYDNYIVGNKSPNECGDRCPGAVESKSFCTKTTITNELAPRCWSADHCQKVCPSECGKLACTDHNECCHPQCLGSCTAPDNDTACVACRHYYFKGRCVLSCPANTYRFEDWRCITMEECASRFVIHNGECVEKCPLGYMLNGSQSIFCSPCEGPCPKICYNEKLKAIMTVNTARLLKGCTIWRGNLCLHLVSYSPMYLIPSSSLCQRPNVINLLVPAPPALAFGTSPDTRHRLSIPSRKIIATELENSMGLIETVTGHVMIKGSPALVSLSFMKSLRYILGEDQLKG
;
A
#
# COMPACT_ATOMS: atom_id res chain seq x y z
N MET A 1 -8.19 -40.31 27.55
CA MET A 1 -8.98 -39.38 28.37
C MET A 1 -9.11 -38.08 27.60
N TYR A 2 -10.34 -37.58 27.46
CA TYR A 2 -10.67 -36.37 26.72
C TYR A 2 -9.92 -35.15 27.30
N CYS A 3 -9.17 -34.41 26.46
CA CYS A 3 -8.83 -33.02 26.75
C CYS A 3 -9.76 -32.13 25.93
N ASN A 4 -10.76 -31.58 26.61
CA ASN A 4 -11.58 -30.48 26.10
C ASN A 4 -10.68 -29.24 25.92
N PRO A 5 -10.68 -28.55 24.78
CA PRO A 5 -10.08 -27.23 24.70
C PRO A 5 -11.04 -26.24 25.36
N VAL A 6 -10.81 -25.93 26.63
CA VAL A 6 -11.39 -24.74 27.25
C VAL A 6 -10.67 -23.55 26.62
N TYR A 7 -11.38 -22.80 25.78
CA TYR A 7 -10.91 -21.50 25.27
C TYR A 7 -10.71 -20.55 26.44
N THR A 8 -9.50 -20.50 26.96
CA THR A 8 -9.10 -19.48 27.92
C THR A 8 -8.54 -18.32 27.11
N VAL A 9 -9.33 -17.24 27.01
CA VAL A 9 -8.88 -15.97 26.42
C VAL A 9 -7.73 -15.43 27.27
N LEU A 10 -6.52 -15.47 26.73
CA LEU A 10 -5.35 -14.86 27.37
C LEU A 10 -5.41 -13.34 27.17
N ILE A 11 -5.86 -12.64 28.21
CA ILE A 11 -5.75 -11.19 28.33
C ILE A 11 -4.32 -10.87 28.76
N VAL A 12 -3.60 -10.11 27.93
CA VAL A 12 -2.19 -9.81 28.08
C VAL A 12 -2.05 -8.31 28.41
N GLN A 13 -1.76 -7.98 29.67
CA GLN A 13 -1.61 -6.59 30.16
C GLN A 13 -0.13 -6.19 30.26
N ARG A 14 0.28 -5.18 29.48
CA ARG A 14 1.67 -4.72 29.30
C ARG A 14 2.28 -4.16 30.58
N CYS A 15 3.41 -4.71 31.05
CA CYS A 15 4.22 -4.11 32.11
C CYS A 15 5.72 -4.43 31.92
N GLY A 16 6.48 -3.55 31.25
CA GLY A 16 7.95 -3.69 31.16
C GLY A 16 8.49 -4.97 30.49
N ILE A 17 9.82 -5.14 30.50
CA ILE A 17 10.59 -6.15 29.71
C ILE A 17 10.40 -7.61 30.21
N CYS A 18 9.50 -7.88 31.16
CA CYS A 18 9.22 -9.25 31.62
C CYS A 18 7.72 -9.48 31.85
N TRP A 19 7.18 -10.52 31.24
CA TRP A 19 5.84 -11.05 31.53
C TRP A 19 5.95 -12.04 32.70
N ARG A 20 5.14 -11.85 33.76
CA ARG A 20 5.03 -12.82 34.87
C ARG A 20 3.56 -13.14 35.08
N PHE A 21 3.14 -14.35 34.74
CA PHE A 21 1.80 -14.86 35.05
C PHE A 21 1.82 -15.77 36.27
N ILE A 22 0.77 -15.66 37.09
CA ILE A 22 0.55 -16.38 38.35
C ILE A 22 -0.14 -17.70 38.02
N ASN A 23 0.63 -18.71 37.63
CA ASN A 23 0.46 -20.12 38.01
C ASN A 23 1.62 -20.92 37.43
N LYS A 24 2.11 -21.87 38.23
CA LYS A 24 3.39 -22.54 38.02
C LYS A 24 3.40 -23.33 36.70
N GLU A 25 4.53 -23.22 36.00
CA GLU A 25 5.02 -24.12 34.93
C GLU A 25 4.68 -23.82 33.44
N ILE A 26 4.82 -22.57 32.98
CA ILE A 26 5.06 -22.31 31.55
C ILE A 26 6.16 -21.24 31.39
N ILE A 27 7.28 -21.61 30.75
CA ILE A 27 8.36 -20.67 30.38
C ILE A 27 8.18 -20.34 28.88
N ILE A 28 7.93 -19.06 28.57
CA ILE A 28 7.77 -18.58 27.19
C ILE A 28 9.03 -17.79 26.79
N ILE A 29 9.71 -18.22 25.73
CA ILE A 29 10.87 -17.52 25.16
C ILE A 29 10.42 -16.88 23.83
N ILE A 30 10.39 -15.54 23.78
CA ILE A 30 10.04 -14.79 22.56
C ILE A 30 11.34 -14.39 21.85
N TYR A 31 11.61 -14.99 20.68
CA TYR A 31 12.70 -14.55 19.81
C TYR A 31 12.22 -13.41 18.90
N TRP A 32 12.94 -12.28 18.90
CA TRP A 32 12.68 -11.14 18.04
C TRP A 32 13.69 -11.16 16.89
N GLN A 33 13.25 -11.52 15.68
CA GLN A 33 14.08 -11.36 14.48
C GLN A 33 13.27 -10.63 13.41
N SER A 34 13.63 -9.37 13.19
CA SER A 34 13.04 -8.50 12.18
C SER A 34 13.50 -8.92 10.79
N MET A 35 12.66 -9.64 10.04
CA MET A 35 12.81 -9.80 8.58
C MET A 35 11.88 -8.79 7.88
N PRO A 36 12.37 -8.01 6.91
CA PRO A 36 11.65 -6.84 6.39
C PRO A 36 10.40 -7.15 5.53
N PHE A 37 10.01 -8.41 5.34
CA PHE A 37 8.90 -8.78 4.45
C PHE A 37 7.95 -9.86 4.97
N ILE A 38 8.14 -10.37 6.20
CA ILE A 38 7.24 -11.38 6.78
C ILE A 38 7.10 -11.06 8.27
N HIS A 39 5.92 -10.57 8.69
CA HIS A 39 5.55 -10.56 10.10
C HIS A 39 5.08 -11.97 10.51
N LEU A 40 5.97 -12.95 10.46
CA LEU A 40 5.74 -14.26 11.07
C LEU A 40 6.07 -14.12 12.56
N PHE A 41 5.06 -13.87 13.39
CA PHE A 41 5.23 -14.02 14.83
C PHE A 41 5.15 -15.51 15.15
N CYS A 42 6.31 -16.15 15.30
CA CYS A 42 6.39 -17.50 15.87
C CYS A 42 6.49 -17.40 17.38
N LEU A 43 5.42 -17.76 18.09
CA LEU A 43 5.48 -18.04 19.52
C LEU A 43 5.99 -19.47 19.69
N LEU A 44 7.21 -19.61 20.24
CA LEU A 44 7.73 -20.90 20.70
C LEU A 44 7.27 -21.12 22.14
N LEU A 45 6.31 -22.03 22.33
CA LEU A 45 5.90 -22.50 23.65
C LEU A 45 6.60 -23.82 23.93
N TYR A 46 7.43 -23.86 24.96
CA TYR A 46 8.04 -25.10 25.45
C TYR A 46 7.14 -25.70 26.53
N CYS A 47 6.65 -26.92 26.31
CA CYS A 47 5.93 -27.68 27.33
C CYS A 47 6.93 -28.55 28.08
N SER A 48 7.18 -28.24 29.37
CA SER A 48 8.10 -29.00 30.22
C SER A 48 7.62 -30.42 30.51
N ASP A 49 6.30 -30.66 30.55
CA ASP A 49 5.72 -31.98 30.81
C ASP A 49 5.81 -32.94 29.62
N CYS A 50 5.85 -32.40 28.39
CA CYS A 50 5.82 -33.20 27.15
C CYS A 50 7.10 -33.05 26.31
N ASP A 51 8.12 -32.35 26.82
CA ASP A 51 9.41 -32.05 26.17
C ASP A 51 9.29 -31.69 24.67
N THR A 52 8.30 -30.86 24.35
CA THR A 52 7.90 -30.52 22.97
C THR A 52 7.81 -29.01 22.78
N PHE A 53 8.33 -28.55 21.64
CA PHE A 53 8.24 -27.16 21.20
C PHE A 53 7.02 -26.99 20.30
N PHE A 54 6.09 -26.13 20.71
CA PHE A 54 4.96 -25.71 19.88
C PHE A 54 5.30 -24.41 19.18
N LEU A 55 5.21 -24.41 17.86
CA LEU A 55 5.51 -23.27 17.00
C LEU A 55 4.17 -22.68 16.55
N PHE A 56 3.70 -21.64 17.25
CA PHE A 56 2.47 -20.95 16.89
C PHE A 56 2.80 -19.81 15.93
N SER A 57 2.43 -19.96 14.66
CA SER A 57 2.34 -18.82 13.74
C SER A 57 1.07 -18.03 14.08
N VAL A 58 1.22 -16.77 14.50
CA VAL A 58 0.10 -15.83 14.53
C VAL A 58 -0.10 -15.33 13.11
N PHE A 59 -0.88 -16.07 12.32
CA PHE A 59 -1.27 -15.62 10.99
C PHE A 59 -2.24 -14.44 11.13
N SER A 60 -1.83 -13.28 10.63
CA SER A 60 -2.76 -12.17 10.40
C SER A 60 -3.71 -12.58 9.28
N THR A 61 -5.01 -12.64 9.57
CA THR A 61 -6.06 -12.87 8.55
C THR A 61 -6.20 -11.68 7.59
N VAL A 62 -5.57 -10.55 7.90
CA VAL A 62 -5.48 -9.37 7.04
C VAL A 62 -4.11 -9.38 6.37
N CYS A 63 -4.12 -9.46 5.04
CA CYS A 63 -2.95 -9.37 4.18
C CYS A 63 -2.85 -7.96 3.60
N LEU A 64 -1.63 -7.45 3.41
CA LEU A 64 -1.41 -6.20 2.68
C LEU A 64 -1.59 -6.42 1.17
N THR A 65 -1.32 -5.38 0.37
CA THR A 65 -1.31 -5.45 -1.10
C THR A 65 -0.58 -6.70 -1.62
N GLN A 66 -1.19 -7.38 -2.58
CA GLN A 66 -0.64 -8.61 -3.18
C GLN A 66 -0.38 -8.37 -4.66
N ASP A 67 0.90 -8.43 -5.04
CA ASP A 67 1.34 -8.41 -6.43
C ASP A 67 1.97 -9.78 -6.77
N ILE A 68 1.24 -10.56 -7.56
CA ILE A 68 1.53 -11.96 -7.89
C ILE A 68 1.84 -12.03 -9.38
N ARG A 69 3.10 -12.35 -9.73
CA ARG A 69 3.56 -12.40 -11.10
C ARG A 69 4.44 -13.59 -11.39
N ASN A 70 4.47 -13.99 -12.66
CA ASN A 70 5.38 -14.97 -13.26
C ASN A 70 5.22 -16.43 -12.76
N ASP A 71 5.08 -16.65 -11.46
CA ASP A 71 5.00 -17.97 -10.84
C ASP A 71 3.62 -18.20 -10.21
N VAL A 72 2.94 -19.26 -10.66
CA VAL A 72 1.64 -19.68 -10.15
C VAL A 72 1.69 -20.08 -8.67
N ASN A 73 2.81 -20.61 -8.20
CA ASN A 73 2.96 -20.97 -6.78
C ASN A 73 2.96 -19.76 -5.85
N ALA A 74 3.25 -18.55 -6.37
CA ALA A 74 3.19 -17.33 -5.59
C ALA A 74 1.75 -16.98 -5.15
N LEU A 75 0.72 -17.63 -5.73
CA LEU A 75 -0.67 -17.58 -5.27
C LEU A 75 -0.84 -18.15 -3.86
N LYS A 76 0.02 -19.08 -3.41
CA LYS A 76 -0.05 -19.66 -2.06
C LYS A 76 0.11 -18.63 -0.93
N ARG A 77 0.60 -17.43 -1.24
CA ARG A 77 0.59 -16.29 -0.30
C ARG A 77 -0.82 -15.90 0.16
N LEU A 78 -1.86 -16.34 -0.57
CA LEU A 78 -3.26 -16.06 -0.27
C LEU A 78 -3.93 -17.10 0.65
N GLU A 79 -3.23 -18.17 1.05
CA GLU A 79 -3.80 -19.31 1.82
C GLU A 79 -4.56 -18.89 3.09
N ASP A 80 -4.04 -17.89 3.80
CA ASP A 80 -4.59 -17.39 5.07
C ASP A 80 -5.25 -16.01 4.99
N CYS A 81 -5.29 -15.40 3.79
CA CYS A 81 -5.86 -14.08 3.61
C CYS A 81 -7.38 -14.13 3.63
N VAL A 82 -7.99 -13.47 4.62
CA VAL A 82 -9.44 -13.21 4.67
C VAL A 82 -9.77 -11.86 4.06
N VAL A 83 -8.95 -10.86 4.39
CA VAL A 83 -9.05 -9.50 3.85
C VAL A 83 -7.72 -9.13 3.22
N ILE A 84 -7.75 -8.56 2.03
CA ILE A 84 -6.61 -7.86 1.43
C ILE A 84 -6.81 -6.37 1.65
N GLU A 85 -6.05 -5.80 2.58
CA GLU A 85 -5.93 -4.36 2.85
C GLU A 85 -4.98 -3.76 1.80
N GLY A 86 -5.56 -3.48 0.63
CA GLY A 86 -4.88 -3.05 -0.57
C GLY A 86 -5.53 -3.59 -1.84
N TYR A 87 -4.74 -3.65 -2.91
CA TYR A 87 -5.10 -4.29 -4.17
C TYR A 87 -4.58 -5.72 -4.28
N LEU A 88 -5.23 -6.52 -5.13
CA LEU A 88 -4.75 -7.83 -5.57
C LEU A 88 -4.48 -7.79 -7.08
N GLN A 89 -3.23 -8.03 -7.47
CA GLN A 89 -2.79 -8.13 -8.85
C GLN A 89 -2.28 -9.55 -9.13
N ILE A 90 -2.80 -10.18 -10.16
CA ILE A 90 -2.34 -11.50 -10.66
C ILE A 90 -2.03 -11.35 -12.14
N LEU A 91 -0.75 -11.23 -12.45
CA LEU A 91 -0.27 -10.73 -13.74
C LEU A 91 0.79 -11.63 -14.35
N LEU A 92 0.81 -11.73 -15.68
CA LEU A 92 1.96 -12.26 -16.42
C LEU A 92 2.39 -13.66 -15.94
N ILE A 93 1.42 -14.53 -15.65
CA ILE A 93 1.69 -15.94 -15.33
C ILE A 93 1.52 -16.70 -16.64
N SER A 94 2.65 -17.07 -17.24
CA SER A 94 2.72 -17.80 -18.50
C SER A 94 3.17 -19.25 -18.27
N ASN A 95 3.14 -20.06 -19.34
CA ASN A 95 3.59 -21.46 -19.33
C ASN A 95 2.89 -22.33 -18.28
N THR A 96 1.62 -22.02 -18.00
CA THR A 96 0.76 -22.74 -17.07
C THR A 96 -0.42 -23.34 -17.80
N THR A 97 -0.95 -24.42 -17.26
CA THR A 97 -2.10 -25.18 -17.78
C THR A 97 -3.21 -25.20 -16.73
N ALA A 98 -4.40 -25.65 -17.12
CA ALA A 98 -5.51 -25.80 -16.18
C ALA A 98 -5.17 -26.66 -14.95
N GLU A 99 -4.31 -27.68 -15.10
CA GLU A 99 -3.90 -28.56 -14.00
C GLU A 99 -3.16 -27.81 -12.88
N ASP A 100 -2.38 -26.76 -13.22
CA ASP A 100 -1.63 -25.97 -12.25
C ASP A 100 -2.55 -25.19 -11.30
N PHE A 101 -3.76 -24.87 -11.75
CA PHE A 101 -4.76 -24.14 -10.97
C PHE A 101 -5.75 -25.05 -10.22
N ARG A 102 -5.90 -26.33 -10.59
CA ARG A 102 -6.91 -27.23 -9.99
C ARG A 102 -6.78 -27.39 -8.48
N ASN A 103 -5.55 -27.38 -7.97
CA ASN A 103 -5.24 -27.56 -6.55
C ASN A 103 -5.09 -26.23 -5.80
N LEU A 104 -5.31 -25.09 -6.46
CA LEU A 104 -5.23 -23.77 -5.83
C LEU A 104 -6.63 -23.26 -5.53
N ARG A 105 -6.93 -23.12 -4.23
CA ARG A 105 -8.21 -22.63 -3.73
C ARG A 105 -7.96 -21.70 -2.55
N PHE A 106 -8.56 -20.52 -2.56
CA PHE A 106 -8.42 -19.51 -1.49
C PHE A 106 -9.79 -19.15 -0.91
N PRO A 107 -10.49 -20.09 -0.27
CA PRO A 107 -11.85 -19.89 0.21
C PRO A 107 -11.95 -18.93 1.40
N LYS A 108 -10.83 -18.61 2.05
CA LYS A 108 -10.81 -17.65 3.15
C LYS A 108 -10.97 -16.21 2.66
N LEU A 109 -10.57 -15.90 1.43
CA LEU A 109 -10.58 -14.54 0.91
C LEU A 109 -12.02 -14.07 0.67
N VAL A 110 -12.39 -12.99 1.35
CA VAL A 110 -13.76 -12.44 1.35
C VAL A 110 -13.79 -10.99 0.89
N VAL A 111 -12.79 -10.18 1.26
CA VAL A 111 -12.79 -8.73 0.99
C VAL A 111 -11.47 -8.30 0.35
N ILE A 112 -11.57 -7.46 -0.67
CA ILE A 112 -10.45 -6.66 -1.21
C ILE A 112 -10.81 -5.19 -1.01
N THR A 113 -9.95 -4.41 -0.34
CA THR A 113 -10.30 -3.01 -0.01
C THR A 113 -10.11 -2.05 -1.20
N ASP A 114 -9.19 -2.35 -2.11
CA ASP A 114 -8.93 -1.50 -3.28
C ASP A 114 -9.53 -2.14 -4.54
N TYR A 115 -8.70 -2.74 -5.40
CA TYR A 115 -9.12 -3.33 -6.67
C TYR A 115 -8.53 -4.72 -6.91
N LEU A 116 -9.18 -5.49 -7.77
CA LEU A 116 -8.69 -6.78 -8.30
C LEU A 116 -8.30 -6.62 -9.77
N LEU A 117 -7.08 -7.02 -10.13
CA LEU A 117 -6.58 -6.97 -11.50
C LEU A 117 -6.00 -8.32 -11.93
N LEU A 118 -6.57 -8.86 -12.99
CA LEU A 118 -6.10 -10.06 -13.67
C LEU A 118 -5.61 -9.68 -15.07
N PHE A 119 -4.38 -10.05 -15.41
CA PHE A 119 -3.79 -9.72 -16.70
C PHE A 119 -2.87 -10.83 -17.22
N ARG A 120 -3.17 -11.37 -18.40
CA ARG A 120 -2.32 -12.38 -19.08
C ARG A 120 -1.90 -13.53 -18.16
N VAL A 121 -2.89 -14.25 -17.65
CA VAL A 121 -2.70 -15.50 -16.92
C VAL A 121 -3.19 -16.64 -17.81
N SER A 122 -2.26 -17.46 -18.30
CA SER A 122 -2.59 -18.65 -19.09
C SER A 122 -3.12 -19.77 -18.19
N GLY A 123 -3.97 -20.65 -18.71
CA GLY A 123 -4.44 -21.86 -18.03
C GLY A 123 -5.53 -21.66 -16.95
N LEU A 124 -5.79 -20.43 -16.50
CA LEU A 124 -6.85 -20.16 -15.52
C LEU A 124 -8.22 -20.08 -16.21
N GLU A 125 -9.08 -21.08 -15.97
CA GLU A 125 -10.38 -21.20 -16.66
C GLU A 125 -11.56 -20.52 -15.95
N SER A 126 -11.53 -20.41 -14.62
CA SER A 126 -12.61 -19.80 -13.80
C SER A 126 -12.07 -19.30 -12.46
N LEU A 127 -12.62 -18.21 -11.92
CA LEU A 127 -12.31 -17.77 -10.54
C LEU A 127 -13.18 -18.45 -9.48
N SER A 128 -14.15 -19.27 -9.90
CA SER A 128 -15.11 -19.93 -9.01
C SER A 128 -14.43 -20.78 -7.95
N ASP A 129 -13.44 -21.58 -8.32
CA ASP A 129 -12.69 -22.38 -7.36
C ASP A 129 -11.57 -21.60 -6.67
N LEU A 130 -11.02 -20.58 -7.34
CA LEU A 130 -9.89 -19.80 -6.84
C LEU A 130 -10.32 -18.86 -5.69
N PHE A 131 -11.40 -18.10 -5.89
CA PHE A 131 -11.93 -17.12 -4.93
C PHE A 131 -13.43 -17.33 -4.69
N PRO A 132 -13.83 -18.48 -4.13
CA PRO A 132 -15.23 -18.87 -4.05
C PRO A 132 -16.07 -17.96 -3.13
N ASN A 133 -15.43 -17.31 -2.15
CA ASN A 133 -16.10 -16.52 -1.12
C ASN A 133 -15.80 -15.01 -1.23
N LEU A 134 -15.13 -14.56 -2.29
CA LEU A 134 -14.90 -13.15 -2.52
C LEU A 134 -16.26 -12.45 -2.67
N THR A 135 -16.59 -11.60 -1.70
CA THR A 135 -17.92 -11.03 -1.54
C THR A 135 -17.95 -9.53 -1.82
N VAL A 136 -16.88 -8.82 -1.43
CA VAL A 136 -16.82 -7.36 -1.50
C VAL A 136 -15.50 -6.88 -2.09
N ILE A 137 -15.59 -5.96 -3.07
CA ILE A 137 -14.47 -5.13 -3.52
C ILE A 137 -14.81 -3.67 -3.18
N ARG A 138 -14.11 -3.04 -2.23
CA ARG A 138 -14.52 -1.72 -1.73
C ARG A 138 -14.16 -0.57 -2.68
N GLY A 139 -13.09 -0.67 -3.48
CA GLY A 139 -12.73 0.37 -4.46
C GLY A 139 -12.20 1.67 -3.84
N ARG A 140 -11.55 1.58 -2.68
CA ARG A 140 -11.01 2.74 -1.97
C ARG A 140 -9.91 3.44 -2.78
N ALA A 141 -8.95 2.66 -3.29
CA ALA A 141 -8.10 3.01 -4.43
C ALA A 141 -8.54 2.26 -5.69
N LEU A 142 -8.36 2.86 -6.87
CA LEU A 142 -8.82 2.32 -8.16
C LEU A 142 -7.67 2.23 -9.15
N PHE A 143 -7.75 1.28 -10.08
CA PHE A 143 -6.87 1.21 -11.24
C PHE A 143 -7.53 1.95 -12.41
N TYR A 144 -7.14 3.20 -12.64
CA TYR A 144 -7.75 4.08 -13.67
C TYR A 144 -9.28 4.14 -13.59
N ASN A 145 -9.83 4.42 -12.39
CA ASN A 145 -11.27 4.44 -12.07
C ASN A 145 -11.99 3.09 -12.06
N VAL A 146 -11.27 1.99 -12.24
CA VAL A 146 -11.81 0.61 -12.26
C VAL A 146 -11.47 -0.12 -10.97
N ALA A 147 -12.42 -0.89 -10.43
CA ALA A 147 -12.26 -1.72 -9.23
C ALA A 147 -12.06 -3.21 -9.54
N LEU A 148 -12.57 -3.69 -10.69
CA LEU A 148 -12.34 -5.05 -11.17
C LEU A 148 -11.88 -5.01 -12.62
N VAL A 149 -10.69 -5.52 -12.88
CA VAL A 149 -10.07 -5.57 -14.21
C VAL A 149 -9.77 -7.03 -14.57
N ILE A 150 -10.35 -7.49 -15.68
CA ILE A 150 -10.08 -8.81 -16.28
C ILE A 150 -9.67 -8.55 -17.73
N PHE A 151 -8.38 -8.59 -18.00
CA PHE A 151 -7.83 -8.13 -19.28
C PHE A 151 -6.89 -9.17 -19.91
N GLU A 152 -7.12 -9.50 -21.18
CA GLU A 152 -6.29 -10.45 -21.94
C GLU A 152 -6.09 -11.80 -21.21
N MET A 153 -7.17 -12.35 -20.63
CA MET A 153 -7.21 -13.67 -20.04
C MET A 153 -7.67 -14.68 -21.10
N THR A 154 -6.69 -15.32 -21.76
CA THR A 154 -6.92 -16.11 -22.98
C THR A 154 -7.72 -17.38 -22.75
N ASP A 155 -7.54 -18.05 -21.62
CA ASP A 155 -8.15 -19.35 -21.31
C ASP A 155 -9.35 -19.26 -20.35
N LEU A 156 -9.68 -18.04 -19.89
CA LEU A 156 -10.76 -17.80 -18.93
C LEU A 156 -12.12 -17.97 -19.62
N LYS A 157 -12.91 -18.93 -19.15
CA LYS A 157 -14.21 -19.31 -19.74
C LYS A 157 -15.38 -18.61 -19.05
N GLU A 158 -15.24 -18.30 -17.77
CA GLU A 158 -16.26 -17.63 -16.95
C GLU A 158 -15.59 -16.84 -15.82
N ILE A 159 -16.26 -15.78 -15.33
CA ILE A 159 -15.75 -15.00 -14.20
C ILE A 159 -15.86 -15.82 -12.91
N GLY A 160 -16.98 -16.52 -12.69
CA GLY A 160 -17.13 -17.47 -11.60
C GLY A 160 -17.15 -16.88 -10.17
N LEU A 161 -17.16 -15.56 -9.99
CA LEU A 161 -17.22 -14.91 -8.67
C LEU A 161 -18.62 -14.97 -8.05
N ARG A 162 -19.08 -16.19 -7.76
CA ARG A 162 -20.47 -16.52 -7.39
C ARG A 162 -20.98 -15.85 -6.12
N ASN A 163 -20.08 -15.40 -5.25
CA ASN A 163 -20.42 -14.69 -4.02
C ASN A 163 -20.17 -13.19 -4.08
N LEU A 164 -19.72 -12.63 -5.20
CA LEU A 164 -19.53 -11.18 -5.33
C LEU A 164 -20.91 -10.49 -5.27
N ARG A 165 -21.12 -9.72 -4.20
CA ARG A 165 -22.39 -9.04 -3.93
C ARG A 165 -22.28 -7.52 -4.02
N GLU A 166 -21.08 -6.98 -3.87
CA GLU A 166 -20.89 -5.54 -3.72
C GLU A 166 -19.55 -5.10 -4.35
N ILE A 167 -19.63 -4.08 -5.21
CA ILE A 167 -18.49 -3.23 -5.55
C ILE A 167 -18.84 -1.81 -5.12
N SER A 168 -18.26 -1.33 -4.02
CA SER A 168 -18.71 -0.08 -3.40
C SER A 168 -18.28 1.17 -4.16
N ARG A 169 -17.18 1.11 -4.94
CA ARG A 169 -16.70 2.22 -5.75
C ARG A 169 -15.89 1.73 -6.94
N GLY A 170 -16.01 2.42 -8.07
CA GLY A 170 -15.28 2.13 -9.31
C GLY A 170 -16.04 1.19 -10.24
N SER A 171 -15.73 1.27 -11.53
CA SER A 171 -16.40 0.44 -12.54
C SER A 171 -15.73 -0.92 -12.74
N VAL A 172 -16.28 -1.73 -13.63
CA VAL A 172 -15.73 -3.03 -14.05
C VAL A 172 -15.20 -2.92 -15.47
N ARG A 173 -13.99 -3.44 -15.72
CA ARG A 173 -13.38 -3.53 -17.05
C ARG A 173 -13.07 -4.98 -17.39
N ILE A 174 -13.76 -5.53 -18.38
CA ILE A 174 -13.58 -6.91 -18.85
C ILE A 174 -13.33 -6.85 -20.36
N GLU A 175 -12.10 -7.08 -20.77
CA GLU A 175 -11.71 -6.81 -22.15
C GLU A 175 -10.71 -7.84 -22.71
N LYS A 176 -10.88 -8.20 -23.99
CA LYS A 176 -9.99 -9.10 -24.74
C LYS A 176 -9.85 -10.51 -24.15
N ASN A 177 -10.93 -11.07 -23.62
CA ASN A 177 -10.95 -12.45 -23.12
C ASN A 177 -11.67 -13.34 -24.14
N SER A 178 -10.90 -13.99 -25.03
CA SER A 178 -11.42 -14.67 -26.23
C SER A 178 -12.32 -15.87 -25.94
N GLU A 179 -12.16 -16.53 -24.79
CA GLU A 179 -12.96 -17.70 -24.40
C GLU A 179 -14.06 -17.39 -23.37
N LEU A 180 -14.18 -16.13 -22.93
CA LEU A 180 -15.02 -15.74 -21.80
C LEU A 180 -16.50 -15.61 -22.18
N CYS A 181 -17.34 -16.44 -21.56
CA CYS A 181 -18.80 -16.47 -21.65
C CYS A 181 -19.47 -16.05 -20.32
N PHE A 182 -20.80 -16.21 -20.21
CA PHE A 182 -21.61 -15.81 -19.04
C PHE A 182 -21.57 -14.30 -18.69
N LEU A 183 -21.29 -13.44 -19.67
CA LEU A 183 -21.23 -12.00 -19.45
C LEU A 183 -22.62 -11.34 -19.43
N SER A 184 -23.54 -11.82 -20.30
CA SER A 184 -24.91 -11.31 -20.40
C SER A 184 -25.84 -11.88 -19.31
N THR A 185 -25.43 -12.97 -18.66
CA THR A 185 -26.19 -13.62 -17.59
C THR A 185 -25.93 -13.01 -16.20
N VAL A 186 -24.97 -12.08 -16.08
CA VAL A 186 -24.68 -11.36 -14.84
C VAL A 186 -25.30 -9.96 -14.90
N ASP A 187 -26.15 -9.65 -13.93
CA ASP A 187 -26.76 -8.34 -13.74
C ASP A 187 -25.89 -7.46 -12.82
N TRP A 188 -25.06 -6.62 -13.43
CA TRP A 188 -24.17 -5.69 -12.71
C TRP A 188 -24.93 -4.60 -11.95
N SER A 189 -26.18 -4.29 -12.32
CA SER A 189 -26.99 -3.28 -11.64
C SER A 189 -27.36 -3.70 -10.21
N LEU A 190 -27.29 -5.00 -9.92
CA LEU A 190 -27.51 -5.56 -8.58
C LEU A 190 -26.24 -5.59 -7.71
N ILE A 191 -25.08 -5.27 -8.28
CA ILE A 191 -23.76 -5.36 -7.61
C ILE A 191 -23.20 -3.97 -7.29
N HIS A 192 -23.41 -2.98 -8.17
CA HIS A 192 -22.96 -1.61 -7.93
C HIS A 192 -23.76 -0.55 -8.69
N GLU A 193 -23.80 0.66 -8.12
CA GLU A 193 -24.60 1.78 -8.65
C GLU A 193 -24.00 2.38 -9.94
N ALA A 194 -22.69 2.32 -10.14
CA ALA A 194 -21.98 2.93 -11.28
C ALA A 194 -21.88 1.97 -12.50
N TYR A 195 -22.81 1.03 -12.65
CA TYR A 195 -22.74 -0.04 -13.65
C TYR A 195 -22.75 0.46 -15.10
N TYR A 196 -23.25 1.67 -15.35
CA TYR A 196 -23.23 2.30 -16.67
C TYR A 196 -21.82 2.64 -17.16
N ASP A 197 -20.85 2.79 -16.25
CA ASP A 197 -19.44 3.09 -16.57
C ASP A 197 -18.62 1.80 -16.82
N ASN A 198 -19.27 0.63 -16.81
CA ASN A 198 -18.59 -0.64 -17.09
C ASN A 198 -18.12 -0.70 -18.55
N TYR A 199 -16.91 -1.21 -18.75
CA TYR A 199 -16.31 -1.41 -20.07
C TYR A 199 -16.11 -2.90 -20.34
N ILE A 200 -17.05 -3.51 -21.07
CA ILE A 200 -17.08 -4.93 -21.36
C ILE A 200 -17.10 -5.14 -22.89
N VAL A 201 -15.92 -5.32 -23.50
CA VAL A 201 -15.79 -5.40 -24.98
C VAL A 201 -14.70 -6.37 -25.41
N GLY A 202 -14.78 -6.87 -26.65
CA GLY A 202 -13.75 -7.73 -27.22
C GLY A 202 -13.61 -9.09 -26.52
N ASN A 203 -14.67 -9.56 -25.86
CA ASN A 203 -14.77 -10.92 -25.31
C ASN A 203 -15.47 -11.84 -26.31
N LYS A 204 -15.63 -13.13 -25.98
CA LYS A 204 -16.36 -14.09 -26.82
C LYS A 204 -17.77 -13.59 -27.14
N SER A 205 -18.20 -13.78 -28.38
CA SER A 205 -19.52 -13.33 -28.82
C SER A 205 -20.61 -14.10 -28.07
N PRO A 206 -21.66 -13.43 -27.53
CA PRO A 206 -22.77 -14.13 -26.87
C PRO A 206 -23.45 -15.19 -27.74
N ASN A 207 -23.45 -15.02 -29.07
CA ASN A 207 -24.03 -15.99 -30.00
C ASN A 207 -23.18 -17.26 -30.17
N GLU A 208 -21.89 -17.18 -29.88
CA GLU A 208 -20.95 -18.31 -29.89
C GLU A 208 -20.87 -18.97 -28.50
N CYS A 209 -21.40 -18.30 -27.48
CA CYS A 209 -21.57 -18.84 -26.14
C CYS A 209 -22.84 -19.71 -26.06
N GLY A 210 -22.72 -20.86 -25.40
CA GLY A 210 -23.83 -21.74 -25.07
C GLY A 210 -24.39 -21.47 -23.68
N ASP A 211 -24.55 -20.20 -23.30
CA ASP A 211 -24.86 -19.80 -21.91
C ASP A 211 -26.18 -20.40 -21.45
N ARG A 212 -26.09 -21.27 -20.43
CA ARG A 212 -27.23 -21.96 -19.83
C ARG A 212 -27.11 -21.94 -18.33
N CYS A 213 -27.97 -21.16 -17.68
CA CYS A 213 -28.06 -21.13 -16.23
C CYS A 213 -28.61 -22.45 -15.66
N PRO A 214 -28.34 -22.74 -14.37
CA PRO A 214 -28.89 -23.91 -13.69
C PRO A 214 -30.40 -24.09 -13.89
N GLY A 215 -30.83 -25.33 -14.14
CA GLY A 215 -32.25 -25.70 -14.28
C GLY A 215 -32.90 -25.27 -15.62
N ALA A 216 -32.14 -24.78 -16.60
CA ALA A 216 -32.70 -24.36 -17.89
C ALA A 216 -33.32 -25.51 -18.72
N VAL A 217 -32.86 -26.76 -18.54
CA VAL A 217 -33.30 -27.94 -19.32
C VAL A 217 -34.75 -28.33 -19.04
N GLU A 218 -35.28 -28.01 -17.85
CA GLU A 218 -36.65 -28.35 -17.44
C GLU A 218 -37.65 -27.19 -17.61
N SER A 219 -37.29 -26.14 -18.35
CA SER A 219 -38.12 -24.93 -18.55
C SER A 219 -38.44 -24.14 -17.27
N LYS A 220 -37.80 -24.48 -16.13
CA LYS A 220 -37.89 -23.76 -14.86
C LYS A 220 -36.47 -23.62 -14.27
N SER A 221 -35.68 -22.70 -14.84
CA SER A 221 -34.51 -22.22 -14.11
C SER A 221 -34.97 -21.66 -12.78
N PHE A 222 -34.37 -22.14 -11.69
CA PHE A 222 -34.64 -21.66 -10.34
C PHE A 222 -33.82 -20.40 -10.01
N CYS A 223 -33.00 -19.91 -10.95
CA CYS A 223 -32.31 -18.64 -10.80
C CYS A 223 -33.29 -17.47 -10.89
N THR A 224 -33.02 -16.42 -10.12
CA THR A 224 -33.74 -15.15 -10.22
C THR A 224 -33.63 -14.61 -11.64
N LYS A 225 -34.75 -14.12 -12.17
CA LYS A 225 -34.82 -13.46 -13.48
C LYS A 225 -34.90 -11.96 -13.28
N THR A 226 -34.11 -11.20 -14.03
CA THR A 226 -34.21 -9.74 -14.06
C THR A 226 -34.29 -9.26 -15.51
N THR A 227 -34.65 -8.00 -15.71
CA THR A 227 -34.74 -7.39 -17.03
C THR A 227 -33.47 -6.60 -17.31
N ILE A 228 -32.63 -7.10 -18.22
CA ILE A 228 -31.49 -6.36 -18.79
C ILE A 228 -31.84 -6.15 -20.26
N THR A 229 -31.63 -4.94 -20.78
CA THR A 229 -31.89 -4.62 -22.20
C THR A 229 -33.29 -5.04 -22.69
N ASN A 230 -34.32 -4.87 -21.84
CA ASN A 230 -35.71 -5.27 -22.09
C ASN A 230 -35.99 -6.78 -22.23
N GLU A 231 -35.02 -7.63 -21.89
CA GLU A 231 -35.18 -9.08 -21.92
C GLU A 231 -35.16 -9.66 -20.49
N LEU A 232 -36.24 -10.37 -20.15
CA LEU A 232 -36.35 -11.09 -18.88
C LEU A 232 -35.61 -12.44 -19.00
N ALA A 233 -34.44 -12.54 -18.38
CA ALA A 233 -33.59 -13.73 -18.44
C ALA A 233 -33.12 -14.16 -17.04
N PRO A 234 -32.90 -15.47 -16.81
CA PRO A 234 -32.29 -15.96 -15.57
C PRO A 234 -30.87 -15.43 -15.42
N ARG A 235 -30.47 -15.18 -14.16
CA ARG A 235 -29.15 -14.63 -13.84
C ARG A 235 -28.24 -15.68 -13.22
N CYS A 236 -27.05 -15.83 -13.77
CA CYS A 236 -26.06 -16.81 -13.33
C CYS A 236 -24.62 -16.35 -13.62
N TRP A 237 -23.72 -16.77 -12.74
CA TRP A 237 -22.26 -16.58 -12.87
C TRP A 237 -21.59 -17.67 -13.71
N SER A 238 -22.23 -18.84 -13.78
CA SER A 238 -21.78 -20.03 -14.49
C SER A 238 -22.95 -20.97 -14.78
N ALA A 239 -22.67 -22.11 -15.42
CA ALA A 239 -23.65 -23.18 -15.64
C ALA A 239 -24.21 -23.79 -14.33
N ASP A 240 -23.47 -23.67 -13.23
CA ASP A 240 -23.76 -24.33 -11.95
C ASP A 240 -24.18 -23.35 -10.83
N HIS A 241 -23.99 -22.04 -11.04
CA HIS A 241 -24.22 -21.04 -9.99
C HIS A 241 -25.09 -19.88 -10.48
N CYS A 242 -26.30 -19.78 -9.91
CA CYS A 242 -27.15 -18.60 -10.07
C CYS A 242 -26.49 -17.35 -9.46
N GLN A 243 -26.81 -16.19 -10.02
CA GLN A 243 -26.51 -14.92 -9.39
C GLN A 243 -27.50 -14.75 -8.25
N LYS A 244 -26.97 -14.68 -7.04
CA LYS A 244 -27.80 -14.53 -5.85
C LYS A 244 -28.32 -13.08 -5.78
N VAL A 245 -29.62 -12.91 -5.48
CA VAL A 245 -30.31 -11.61 -5.43
C VAL A 245 -31.05 -11.51 -4.11
N CYS A 246 -30.93 -10.37 -3.41
CA CYS A 246 -31.65 -10.17 -2.16
C CYS A 246 -33.12 -9.79 -2.40
N PRO A 247 -34.04 -10.14 -1.49
CA PRO A 247 -35.43 -9.71 -1.57
C PRO A 247 -35.57 -8.20 -1.54
N SER A 248 -36.63 -7.69 -2.17
CA SER A 248 -36.95 -6.27 -2.17
C SER A 248 -37.24 -5.72 -0.78
N GLU A 249 -37.72 -6.55 0.16
CA GLU A 249 -37.95 -6.13 1.55
C GLU A 249 -36.67 -5.70 2.27
N CYS A 250 -35.51 -6.23 1.85
CA CYS A 250 -34.22 -5.84 2.42
C CYS A 250 -33.76 -4.45 1.91
N GLY A 251 -34.38 -3.90 0.86
CA GLY A 251 -33.97 -2.64 0.27
C GLY A 251 -32.50 -2.64 -0.16
N LYS A 252 -31.67 -1.81 0.49
CA LYS A 252 -30.21 -1.73 0.26
C LYS A 252 -29.40 -2.57 1.26
N LEU A 253 -30.04 -3.44 2.03
CA LEU A 253 -29.36 -4.32 2.99
C LEU A 253 -28.88 -5.59 2.30
N ALA A 254 -27.80 -6.16 2.84
CA ALA A 254 -27.36 -7.49 2.49
C ALA A 254 -28.38 -8.55 2.95
N CYS A 255 -28.27 -9.76 2.41
CA CYS A 255 -29.08 -10.90 2.80
C CYS A 255 -28.24 -12.17 2.98
N THR A 256 -28.78 -13.10 3.78
CA THR A 256 -28.27 -14.47 3.91
C THR A 256 -28.54 -15.27 2.62
N ASP A 257 -27.99 -16.48 2.53
CA ASP A 257 -28.30 -17.43 1.45
C ASP A 257 -29.74 -17.97 1.51
N HIS A 258 -30.44 -17.75 2.62
CA HIS A 258 -31.86 -18.09 2.80
C HIS A 258 -32.79 -16.89 2.59
N ASN A 259 -32.28 -15.80 1.98
CA ASN A 259 -33.04 -14.59 1.68
C ASN A 259 -33.54 -13.82 2.92
N GLU A 260 -32.85 -13.93 4.05
CA GLU A 260 -33.17 -13.15 5.24
C GLU A 260 -32.28 -11.90 5.32
N CYS A 261 -32.84 -10.75 5.70
CA CYS A 261 -32.10 -9.50 5.73
C CYS A 261 -31.03 -9.50 6.83
N CYS A 262 -29.83 -9.06 6.47
CA CYS A 262 -28.73 -8.87 7.40
C CYS A 262 -28.88 -7.60 8.24
N HIS A 263 -28.08 -7.49 9.29
CA HIS A 263 -28.00 -6.27 10.09
C HIS A 263 -27.64 -5.05 9.22
N PRO A 264 -28.14 -3.83 9.53
CA PRO A 264 -27.86 -2.63 8.73
C PRO A 264 -26.37 -2.24 8.57
N GLN A 265 -25.51 -2.75 9.46
CA GLN A 265 -24.06 -2.56 9.39
C GLN A 265 -23.32 -3.66 8.61
N CYS A 266 -24.01 -4.69 8.13
CA CYS A 266 -23.42 -5.69 7.23
C CYS A 266 -23.38 -5.20 5.79
N LEU A 267 -22.43 -5.74 5.01
CA LEU A 267 -22.24 -5.47 3.59
C LEU A 267 -22.02 -6.79 2.84
N GLY A 268 -22.64 -6.92 1.68
CA GLY A 268 -22.58 -8.10 0.82
C GLY A 268 -23.39 -9.30 1.35
N SER A 269 -23.02 -9.87 2.51
CA SER A 269 -23.73 -11.03 3.10
C SER A 269 -23.54 -11.13 4.63
N CYS A 270 -24.23 -12.08 5.25
CA CYS A 270 -24.12 -12.42 6.68
C CYS A 270 -24.41 -13.91 6.91
N THR A 271 -23.85 -14.46 7.98
CA THR A 271 -24.05 -15.86 8.40
C THR A 271 -25.29 -16.04 9.28
N ALA A 272 -25.80 -14.95 9.88
CA ALA A 272 -27.06 -14.93 10.62
C ALA A 272 -27.80 -13.61 10.34
N PRO A 273 -29.14 -13.64 10.24
CA PRO A 273 -29.95 -12.44 10.00
C PRO A 273 -29.87 -11.47 11.18
N ASP A 274 -29.99 -10.18 10.88
CA ASP A 274 -30.02 -9.06 11.83
C ASP A 274 -29.00 -9.10 12.99
N ASN A 275 -27.79 -9.62 12.74
CA ASN A 275 -26.72 -9.69 13.74
C ASN A 275 -25.42 -9.02 13.26
N ASP A 276 -24.95 -8.01 13.99
CA ASP A 276 -23.76 -7.20 13.68
C ASP A 276 -22.42 -7.93 13.89
N THR A 277 -22.43 -9.07 14.57
CA THR A 277 -21.27 -9.98 14.72
C THR A 277 -21.21 -11.05 13.63
N ALA A 278 -22.31 -11.23 12.89
CA ALA A 278 -22.48 -12.30 11.90
C ALA A 278 -22.26 -11.81 10.46
N CYS A 279 -21.76 -10.58 10.26
CA CYS A 279 -21.53 -10.03 8.94
C CYS A 279 -20.32 -10.68 8.26
N VAL A 280 -20.41 -10.90 6.95
CA VAL A 280 -19.27 -11.31 6.11
C VAL A 280 -18.31 -10.14 5.87
N ALA A 281 -18.85 -8.94 5.67
CA ALA A 281 -18.09 -7.69 5.63
C ALA A 281 -18.89 -6.57 6.32
N CYS A 282 -18.19 -5.56 6.85
CA CYS A 282 -18.84 -4.41 7.46
C CYS A 282 -19.07 -3.29 6.45
N ARG A 283 -20.25 -2.67 6.51
CA ARG A 283 -20.61 -1.50 5.70
C ARG A 283 -19.71 -0.31 6.01
N HIS A 284 -19.64 0.05 7.29
CA HIS A 284 -18.83 1.19 7.76
C HIS A 284 -17.50 0.70 8.34
N TYR A 285 -17.44 0.37 9.63
CA TYR A 285 -16.20 -0.02 10.28
C TYR A 285 -16.30 -1.36 11.00
N TYR A 286 -15.21 -2.12 10.97
CA TYR A 286 -15.00 -3.30 11.78
C TYR A 286 -14.24 -2.97 13.06
N PHE A 287 -14.70 -3.48 14.21
CA PHE A 287 -13.94 -3.43 15.46
C PHE A 287 -14.25 -4.64 16.34
N LYS A 288 -13.21 -5.41 16.71
CA LYS A 288 -13.28 -6.55 17.64
C LYS A 288 -14.45 -7.53 17.38
N GLY A 289 -14.60 -7.98 16.13
CA GLY A 289 -15.62 -8.95 15.76
C GLY A 289 -17.02 -8.38 15.52
N ARG A 290 -17.16 -7.04 15.49
CA ARG A 290 -18.45 -6.36 15.28
C ARG A 290 -18.37 -5.33 14.17
N CYS A 291 -19.47 -5.20 13.43
CA CYS A 291 -19.67 -4.10 12.49
C CYS A 291 -20.34 -2.90 13.17
N VAL A 292 -19.63 -1.79 13.22
CA VAL A 292 -20.04 -0.55 13.89
C VAL A 292 -20.18 0.59 12.90
N LEU A 293 -21.14 1.49 13.16
CA LEU A 293 -21.38 2.67 12.34
C LEU A 293 -20.23 3.69 12.45
N SER A 294 -19.71 3.87 13.66
CA SER A 294 -18.61 4.78 13.97
C SER A 294 -17.63 4.09 14.92
N CYS A 295 -16.36 4.51 14.84
CA CYS A 295 -15.34 3.97 15.72
C CYS A 295 -15.64 4.33 17.19
N PRO A 296 -15.61 3.36 18.12
CA PRO A 296 -15.82 3.61 19.54
C PRO A 296 -14.84 4.62 20.12
N ALA A 297 -15.15 5.16 21.30
CA ALA A 297 -14.26 6.08 22.01
C ALA A 297 -12.85 5.47 22.17
N ASN A 298 -11.82 6.32 22.05
CA ASN A 298 -10.41 5.94 22.11
C ASN A 298 -9.94 4.99 20.98
N THR A 299 -10.66 4.96 19.86
CA THR A 299 -10.24 4.26 18.64
C THR A 299 -10.30 5.21 17.45
N TYR A 300 -9.56 4.87 16.39
CA TYR A 300 -9.35 5.72 15.23
C TYR A 300 -9.70 4.95 13.96
N ARG A 301 -10.29 5.63 12.98
CA ARG A 301 -10.56 5.05 11.67
C ARG A 301 -9.24 4.72 10.97
N PHE A 302 -9.17 3.56 10.33
CA PHE A 302 -7.99 3.12 9.61
C PHE A 302 -8.39 2.46 8.30
N GLU A 303 -7.73 2.88 7.21
CA GLU A 303 -7.91 2.39 5.85
C GLU A 303 -9.39 2.36 5.37
N ASP A 304 -10.25 3.21 5.92
CA ASP A 304 -11.70 3.34 5.61
C ASP A 304 -12.54 2.05 5.77
N TRP A 305 -12.10 1.11 6.61
CA TRP A 305 -12.87 -0.13 6.85
C TRP A 305 -12.82 -0.68 8.27
N ARG A 306 -11.87 -0.26 9.11
CA ARG A 306 -11.76 -0.73 10.50
C ARG A 306 -11.35 0.36 11.47
N CYS A 307 -11.51 0.05 12.75
CA CYS A 307 -11.05 0.88 13.85
C CYS A 307 -9.82 0.25 14.49
N ILE A 308 -8.83 1.07 14.82
CA ILE A 308 -7.63 0.66 15.53
C ILE A 308 -7.41 1.51 16.78
N THR A 309 -6.63 0.98 17.71
CA THR A 309 -6.23 1.66 18.93
C THR A 309 -5.15 2.71 18.68
N MET A 310 -4.93 3.60 19.65
CA MET A 310 -3.85 4.58 19.61
C MET A 310 -2.49 3.90 19.46
N GLU A 311 -2.28 2.81 20.19
CA GLU A 311 -1.02 2.06 20.24
C GLU A 311 -0.70 1.40 18.91
N GLU A 312 -1.71 0.82 18.24
CA GLU A 312 -1.55 0.25 16.90
C GLU A 312 -1.17 1.34 15.89
N CYS A 313 -1.83 2.50 15.94
CA CYS A 313 -1.53 3.62 15.05
C CYS A 313 -0.11 4.16 15.27
N ALA A 314 0.26 4.44 16.52
CA ALA A 314 1.54 5.05 16.91
C ALA A 314 2.78 4.25 16.48
N SER A 315 2.61 2.98 16.10
CA SER A 315 3.71 2.14 15.63
C SER A 315 4.35 2.65 14.32
N ARG A 316 3.55 3.21 13.40
CA ARG A 316 4.00 3.57 12.04
C ARG A 316 3.27 4.77 11.43
N PHE A 317 2.25 5.29 12.08
CA PHE A 317 1.29 6.24 11.53
C PHE A 317 1.03 7.39 12.50
N VAL A 318 0.26 8.39 12.05
CA VAL A 318 -0.12 9.59 12.80
C VAL A 318 -1.63 9.75 12.83
N ILE A 319 -2.15 10.45 13.83
CA ILE A 319 -3.56 10.66 14.06
C ILE A 319 -3.96 12.08 13.62
N HIS A 320 -5.00 12.14 12.80
CA HIS A 320 -5.61 13.37 12.35
C HIS A 320 -7.13 13.22 12.28
N ASN A 321 -7.88 14.13 12.92
CA ASN A 321 -9.36 14.17 12.87
C ASN A 321 -10.08 12.82 13.15
N GLY A 322 -9.55 12.03 14.09
CA GLY A 322 -10.11 10.72 14.45
C GLY A 322 -9.72 9.58 13.50
N GLU A 323 -8.75 9.81 12.62
CA GLU A 323 -8.23 8.85 11.64
C GLU A 323 -6.74 8.62 11.87
N CYS A 324 -6.30 7.39 11.63
CA CYS A 324 -4.91 7.04 11.60
C CYS A 324 -4.42 7.01 10.15
N VAL A 325 -3.51 7.91 9.82
CA VAL A 325 -3.02 8.19 8.45
C VAL A 325 -1.50 8.08 8.39
N GLU A 326 -0.94 7.81 7.20
CA GLU A 326 0.53 7.66 7.02
C GLU A 326 1.30 8.90 7.46
N LYS A 327 0.82 10.08 7.07
CA LYS A 327 1.47 11.37 7.33
C LYS A 327 0.41 12.43 7.53
N CYS A 328 0.77 13.51 8.22
CA CYS A 328 -0.12 14.65 8.37
C CYS A 328 -0.50 15.21 6.98
N PRO A 329 -1.79 15.54 6.76
CA PRO A 329 -2.23 16.10 5.50
C PRO A 329 -1.66 17.50 5.28
N LEU A 330 -1.83 18.02 4.06
CA LEU A 330 -1.38 19.36 3.69
C LEU A 330 -1.96 20.42 4.66
N GLY A 331 -1.10 21.30 5.16
CA GLY A 331 -1.48 22.31 6.16
C GLY A 331 -1.37 21.86 7.62
N TYR A 332 -0.95 20.60 7.87
CA TYR A 332 -0.75 20.06 9.20
C TYR A 332 0.67 19.53 9.41
N MET A 333 1.13 19.56 10.66
CA MET A 333 2.41 19.02 11.10
C MET A 333 2.24 18.29 12.44
N LEU A 334 3.24 17.50 12.84
CA LEU A 334 3.23 16.86 14.15
C LEU A 334 3.27 17.91 15.26
N ASN A 335 2.43 17.73 16.29
CA ASN A 335 2.37 18.59 17.48
C ASN A 335 3.58 18.34 18.42
N GLY A 336 4.79 18.51 17.90
CA GLY A 336 6.06 18.19 18.59
C GLY A 336 6.69 16.86 18.16
N SER A 337 7.92 16.61 18.60
CA SER A 337 8.78 15.51 18.13
C SER A 337 8.36 14.11 18.60
N GLN A 338 7.54 14.00 19.64
CA GLN A 338 7.02 12.74 20.18
C GLN A 338 5.49 12.62 20.04
N SER A 339 4.84 13.59 19.42
CA SER A 339 3.40 13.54 19.21
C SER A 339 3.07 12.62 18.05
N ILE A 340 1.97 11.89 18.20
CA ILE A 340 1.32 11.17 17.11
C ILE A 340 0.19 11.99 16.49
N PHE A 341 -0.17 13.13 17.08
CA PHE A 341 -1.27 13.98 16.61
C PHE A 341 -0.77 15.09 15.68
N CYS A 342 -1.53 15.30 14.60
CA CYS A 342 -1.34 16.39 13.66
C CYS A 342 -2.05 17.67 14.13
N SER A 343 -1.31 18.78 14.18
CA SER A 343 -1.79 20.13 14.46
C SER A 343 -1.67 21.02 13.22
N PRO A 344 -2.57 22.01 13.03
CA PRO A 344 -2.48 22.94 11.92
C PRO A 344 -1.21 23.79 12.02
N CYS A 345 -0.60 24.09 10.88
CA CYS A 345 0.56 24.98 10.80
C CYS A 345 0.14 26.45 10.90
N GLU A 346 0.94 27.28 11.56
CA GLU A 346 0.81 28.74 11.47
C GLU A 346 1.43 29.23 10.15
N GLY A 347 0.64 29.25 9.07
CA GLY A 347 1.11 29.58 7.72
C GLY A 347 1.58 28.36 6.93
N PRO A 348 2.53 28.50 5.97
CA PRO A 348 3.01 27.36 5.20
C PRO A 348 3.77 26.37 6.10
N CYS A 349 3.40 25.08 6.05
CA CYS A 349 4.02 24.07 6.88
C CYS A 349 5.53 23.93 6.60
N PRO A 350 6.35 23.78 7.65
CA PRO A 350 7.78 23.62 7.45
C PRO A 350 8.08 22.31 6.74
N LYS A 351 8.79 22.38 5.61
CA LYS A 351 9.29 21.21 4.88
C LYS A 351 10.67 20.86 5.40
N ILE A 352 10.73 19.79 6.20
CA ILE A 352 11.98 19.25 6.72
C ILE A 352 12.61 18.37 5.64
N CYS A 353 13.85 18.70 5.27
CA CYS A 353 14.65 17.95 4.32
C CYS A 353 15.91 17.41 5.00
N TYR A 354 16.26 16.16 4.72
CA TYR A 354 17.49 15.52 5.16
C TYR A 354 18.04 14.68 3.99
N ASN A 355 19.35 14.54 3.88
CA ASN A 355 19.92 13.70 2.84
C ASN A 355 21.25 13.06 3.26
N GLU A 356 21.28 11.73 3.31
CA GLU A 356 22.49 10.93 3.57
C GLU A 356 23.52 11.03 2.43
N LYS A 357 23.08 11.39 1.22
CA LYS A 357 23.90 11.39 -0.02
C LYS A 357 24.38 12.77 -0.45
N LEU A 358 23.73 13.86 0.00
CA LEU A 358 24.12 15.21 -0.39
C LEU A 358 25.23 15.73 0.55
N LYS A 359 26.49 15.42 0.21
CA LYS A 359 27.65 15.87 1.01
C LYS A 359 28.01 17.34 0.76
N ALA A 360 27.83 17.83 -0.48
CA ALA A 360 28.15 19.20 -0.87
C ALA A 360 27.30 19.66 -2.06
N ILE A 361 26.96 20.95 -2.09
CA ILE A 361 26.37 21.64 -3.24
C ILE A 361 27.53 22.11 -4.13
N MET A 362 27.83 21.32 -5.15
CA MET A 362 28.95 21.58 -6.07
C MET A 362 28.50 22.27 -7.37
N THR A 363 27.21 22.18 -7.69
CA THR A 363 26.62 22.79 -8.88
C THR A 363 25.23 23.36 -8.59
N VAL A 364 24.76 24.24 -9.48
CA VAL A 364 23.40 24.78 -9.43
C VAL A 364 22.34 23.67 -9.52
N ASN A 365 22.59 22.61 -10.29
CA ASN A 365 21.69 21.46 -10.39
C ASN A 365 21.57 20.69 -9.07
N THR A 366 22.67 20.54 -8.31
CA THR A 366 22.61 19.92 -6.98
C THR A 366 21.82 20.76 -5.98
N ALA A 367 21.78 22.08 -6.13
CA ALA A 367 21.01 22.96 -5.25
C ALA A 367 19.50 22.78 -5.42
N ARG A 368 19.01 22.43 -6.62
CA ARG A 368 17.57 22.22 -6.89
C ARG A 368 16.91 21.15 -5.99
N LEU A 369 17.70 20.22 -5.47
CA LEU A 369 17.23 19.21 -4.51
C LEU A 369 16.73 19.82 -3.19
N LEU A 370 17.08 21.08 -2.90
CA LEU A 370 16.68 21.82 -1.72
C LEU A 370 15.42 22.67 -1.93
N LYS A 371 14.85 22.66 -3.14
CA LYS A 371 13.71 23.51 -3.49
C LYS A 371 12.51 23.22 -2.58
N GLY A 372 12.01 24.29 -1.96
CA GLY A 372 10.88 24.25 -1.03
C GLY A 372 11.22 23.79 0.38
N CYS A 373 12.47 23.42 0.69
CA CYS A 373 12.89 23.07 2.04
C CYS A 373 12.92 24.31 2.92
N THR A 374 12.33 24.24 4.11
CA THR A 374 12.40 25.31 5.13
C THR A 374 13.31 24.93 6.29
N ILE A 375 13.45 23.63 6.58
CA ILE A 375 14.37 23.12 7.60
C ILE A 375 15.31 22.10 6.95
N TRP A 376 16.61 22.34 7.02
CA TRP A 376 17.65 21.38 6.60
C TRP A 376 18.22 20.67 7.82
N ARG A 377 17.96 19.36 7.92
CA ARG A 377 18.54 18.50 8.96
C ARG A 377 19.90 17.98 8.51
N GLY A 378 20.95 18.49 9.13
CA GLY A 378 22.35 18.14 8.87
C GLY A 378 23.21 19.34 8.46
N ASN A 379 24.40 19.05 7.93
CA ASN A 379 25.39 20.04 7.54
C ASN A 379 25.16 20.50 6.10
N LEU A 380 25.36 21.80 5.84
CA LEU A 380 25.14 22.42 4.53
C LEU A 380 26.48 22.94 4.00
N CYS A 381 27.00 22.32 2.94
CA CYS A 381 28.33 22.61 2.41
C CYS A 381 28.25 23.12 0.96
N LEU A 382 28.77 24.32 0.68
CA LEU A 382 28.77 24.97 -0.64
C LEU A 382 30.18 24.98 -1.23
N HIS A 383 30.35 24.38 -2.41
CA HIS A 383 31.61 24.32 -3.16
C HIS A 383 31.40 24.55 -4.67
N LEU A 384 31.07 25.78 -5.05
CA LEU A 384 30.74 26.16 -6.43
C LEU A 384 31.98 26.64 -7.20
N VAL A 385 32.64 25.73 -7.92
CA VAL A 385 33.76 26.05 -8.82
C VAL A 385 33.30 26.23 -10.26
N SER A 386 33.88 27.22 -10.98
CA SER A 386 33.54 27.55 -12.37
C SER A 386 34.23 26.67 -13.42
N TYR A 387 35.18 25.83 -13.02
CA TYR A 387 35.91 24.89 -13.89
C TYR A 387 35.75 23.47 -13.34
N SER A 388 35.45 22.50 -14.21
CA SER A 388 35.61 21.08 -13.88
C SER A 388 37.09 20.81 -13.67
N PRO A 389 37.55 20.42 -12.47
CA PRO A 389 38.89 19.89 -12.35
C PRO A 389 38.93 18.56 -13.12
N MET A 390 39.97 18.38 -13.94
CA MET A 390 40.30 17.14 -14.64
C MET A 390 40.59 15.95 -13.67
N TYR A 391 40.45 16.19 -12.36
CA TYR A 391 40.50 15.21 -11.28
C TYR A 391 39.21 15.31 -10.45
N LEU A 392 38.45 14.22 -10.42
CA LEU A 392 37.29 14.04 -9.54
C LEU A 392 37.72 14.17 -8.08
N ILE A 393 37.43 15.30 -7.44
CA ILE A 393 37.52 15.38 -5.97
C ILE A 393 36.31 14.61 -5.43
N PRO A 394 36.49 13.50 -4.68
CA PRO A 394 35.36 12.79 -4.12
C PRO A 394 34.61 13.70 -3.15
N SER A 395 33.27 13.79 -3.29
CA SER A 395 32.40 14.64 -2.45
C SER A 395 32.54 14.37 -0.94
N SER A 396 33.10 13.22 -0.56
CA SER A 396 33.46 12.87 0.81
C SER A 396 34.59 13.71 1.42
N SER A 397 35.54 14.24 0.63
CA SER A 397 36.70 14.98 1.17
C SER A 397 36.50 16.49 1.23
N LEU A 398 35.49 17.04 0.52
CA LEU A 398 35.26 18.48 0.43
C LEU A 398 34.69 19.08 1.71
N CYS A 399 33.93 18.29 2.47
CA CYS A 399 33.24 18.73 3.70
C CYS A 399 33.77 18.01 4.96
N GLN A 400 34.97 17.44 4.89
CA GLN A 400 35.70 16.89 6.05
C GLN A 400 36.64 17.94 6.66
N ARG A 401 36.94 17.78 7.96
CA ARG A 401 37.84 18.64 8.76
C ARG A 401 39.14 18.96 7.99
N PRO A 402 39.76 20.14 8.15
CA PRO A 402 41.20 20.22 7.96
C PRO A 402 41.84 19.33 9.03
N ASN A 403 42.40 18.19 8.64
CA ASN A 403 43.32 17.48 9.52
C ASN A 403 44.49 18.42 9.81
N VAL A 404 44.87 18.47 11.09
CA VAL A 404 46.15 19.03 11.54
C VAL A 404 47.24 18.54 10.61
N ILE A 405 48.04 19.49 10.13
CA ILE A 405 49.13 19.35 9.19
C ILE A 405 49.98 18.11 9.50
N ASN A 406 50.15 17.24 8.51
CA ASN A 406 51.45 16.62 8.25
C ASN A 406 51.77 16.89 6.77
N LEU A 407 52.60 17.91 6.56
CA LEU A 407 53.43 18.02 5.38
C LEU A 407 54.22 16.72 5.24
N LEU A 408 54.05 16.02 4.12
CA LEU A 408 55.08 15.28 3.39
C LEU A 408 54.41 14.53 2.25
N VAL A 409 54.23 15.21 1.12
CA VAL A 409 54.26 14.56 -0.20
C VAL A 409 55.23 15.37 -1.04
N PRO A 410 56.36 14.79 -1.49
CA PRO A 410 57.34 15.52 -2.29
C PRO A 410 56.73 15.85 -3.67
N ALA A 411 56.96 17.08 -4.13
CA ALA A 411 56.64 17.51 -5.47
C ALA A 411 57.42 16.68 -6.51
N PRO A 412 56.81 16.23 -7.61
CA PRO A 412 57.56 15.82 -8.79
C PRO A 412 58.14 17.07 -9.48
N PRO A 413 59.31 16.96 -10.14
CA PRO A 413 59.96 18.11 -10.75
C PRO A 413 59.16 18.65 -11.93
N ALA A 414 59.18 19.97 -12.08
CA ALA A 414 58.62 20.68 -13.22
C ALA A 414 59.32 20.26 -14.51
N LEU A 415 58.58 19.66 -15.44
CA LEU A 415 58.95 19.59 -16.84
C LEU A 415 58.21 20.72 -17.57
N ALA A 416 58.99 21.72 -17.98
CA ALA A 416 58.57 22.75 -18.91
C ALA A 416 58.49 22.15 -20.32
N PHE A 417 57.35 22.29 -20.99
CA PHE A 417 57.28 22.22 -22.45
C PHE A 417 56.23 23.20 -22.99
N GLY A 418 56.71 24.12 -23.83
CA GLY A 418 56.14 24.38 -25.15
C GLY A 418 54.82 25.16 -25.22
N THR A 419 54.94 26.44 -25.57
CA THR A 419 53.88 27.25 -26.18
C THR A 419 53.38 26.65 -27.50
N SER A 420 52.06 26.61 -27.69
CA SER A 420 51.41 26.84 -29.00
C SER A 420 49.97 27.33 -28.79
N PRO A 421 49.47 28.28 -29.60
CA PRO A 421 48.18 28.92 -29.37
C PRO A 421 47.03 28.11 -30.01
N ASP A 422 45.83 28.48 -29.61
CA ASP A 422 44.56 28.29 -30.33
C ASP A 422 43.65 27.13 -29.88
N THR A 423 42.66 27.48 -29.05
CA THR A 423 41.23 27.40 -29.41
C THR A 423 40.40 27.93 -28.25
N ARG A 424 39.91 29.16 -28.41
CA ARG A 424 38.88 29.74 -27.54
C ARG A 424 37.55 29.02 -27.79
N HIS A 425 37.33 27.88 -27.15
CA HIS A 425 35.95 27.47 -26.86
C HIS A 425 35.45 28.33 -25.70
N ARG A 426 34.78 29.44 -26.04
CA ARG A 426 33.85 30.12 -25.12
C ARG A 426 32.73 29.13 -24.78
N LEU A 427 32.94 28.33 -23.74
CA LEU A 427 31.83 27.87 -22.93
C LEU A 427 31.19 29.12 -22.34
N SER A 428 29.96 29.39 -22.76
CA SER A 428 29.10 30.43 -22.22
C SER A 428 28.98 30.24 -20.71
N ILE A 429 29.74 31.02 -19.95
CA ILE A 429 29.56 31.14 -18.50
C ILE A 429 28.14 31.68 -18.29
N PRO A 430 27.23 30.96 -17.63
CA PRO A 430 25.98 31.57 -17.22
C PRO A 430 26.32 32.76 -16.33
N SER A 431 25.87 33.97 -16.72
CA SER A 431 26.13 35.22 -16.02
C SER A 431 26.00 35.02 -14.51
N ARG A 432 26.95 35.50 -13.69
CA ARG A 432 26.96 35.30 -12.22
C ARG A 432 25.62 35.61 -11.53
N LYS A 433 24.85 36.55 -12.08
CA LYS A 433 23.48 36.90 -11.67
C LYS A 433 22.51 35.71 -11.75
N ILE A 434 22.64 34.86 -12.78
CA ILE A 434 21.82 33.66 -13.01
C ILE A 434 22.08 32.61 -11.93
N ILE A 435 23.34 32.42 -11.52
CA ILE A 435 23.70 31.46 -10.45
C ILE A 435 23.06 31.88 -9.12
N ALA A 436 23.16 33.16 -8.76
CA ALA A 436 22.55 33.67 -7.53
C ALA A 436 21.02 33.50 -7.53
N THR A 437 20.35 33.83 -8.64
CA THR A 437 18.90 33.66 -8.79
C THR A 437 18.47 32.20 -8.69
N GLU A 438 19.22 31.28 -9.31
CA GLU A 438 18.86 29.86 -9.27
C GLU A 438 19.13 29.22 -7.90
N LEU A 439 20.19 29.66 -7.20
CA LEU A 439 20.43 29.30 -5.80
C LEU A 439 19.34 29.85 -4.89
N GLU A 440 18.88 31.08 -5.14
CA GLU A 440 17.80 31.69 -4.36
C GLU A 440 16.47 30.93 -4.57
N ASN A 441 16.15 30.58 -5.82
CA ASN A 441 14.99 29.74 -6.12
C ASN A 441 15.06 28.36 -5.45
N SER A 442 16.27 27.86 -5.22
CA SER A 442 16.48 26.52 -4.67
C SER A 442 16.59 26.51 -3.15
N MET A 443 17.20 27.52 -2.54
CA MET A 443 17.57 27.55 -1.12
C MET A 443 17.00 28.74 -0.35
N GLY A 444 16.32 29.66 -1.02
CA GLY A 444 15.86 30.92 -0.42
C GLY A 444 14.77 30.76 0.64
N LEU A 445 14.08 29.61 0.67
CA LEU A 445 13.06 29.28 1.67
C LEU A 445 13.64 28.59 2.92
N ILE A 446 14.93 28.22 2.93
CA ILE A 446 15.54 27.57 4.10
C ILE A 446 15.63 28.60 5.22
N GLU A 447 14.98 28.31 6.34
CA GLU A 447 14.95 29.13 7.55
C GLU A 447 15.88 28.61 8.63
N THR A 448 16.02 27.28 8.73
CA THR A 448 16.80 26.62 9.78
C THR A 448 17.73 25.55 9.20
N VAL A 449 18.99 25.56 9.65
CA VAL A 449 19.97 24.48 9.43
C VAL A 449 20.33 23.88 10.78
N THR A 450 20.15 22.57 10.97
CA THR A 450 20.40 21.96 12.29
C THR A 450 21.88 21.72 12.57
N GLY A 451 22.69 21.47 11.55
CA GLY A 451 24.15 21.33 11.64
C GLY A 451 24.89 22.67 11.50
N HIS A 452 25.97 22.66 10.72
CA HIS A 452 26.73 23.87 10.35
C HIS A 452 26.61 24.21 8.86
N VAL A 453 26.90 25.46 8.51
CA VAL A 453 27.01 25.94 7.13
C VAL A 453 28.48 26.19 6.80
N MET A 454 29.00 25.53 5.76
CA MET A 454 30.38 25.67 5.30
C MET A 454 30.41 26.12 3.84
N ILE A 455 31.20 27.16 3.54
CA ILE A 455 31.40 27.66 2.16
C ILE A 455 32.88 27.56 1.85
N LYS A 456 33.25 26.75 0.87
CA LYS A 456 34.65 26.48 0.50
C LYS A 456 34.82 26.69 -1.00
N GLY A 457 35.91 27.33 -1.42
CA GLY A 457 36.31 27.38 -2.84
C GLY A 457 35.20 27.80 -3.82
N SER A 458 34.40 28.82 -3.46
CA SER A 458 33.22 29.26 -4.24
C SER A 458 33.40 30.68 -4.81
N PRO A 459 34.33 30.92 -5.76
CA PRO A 459 34.67 32.27 -6.26
C PRO A 459 33.55 32.93 -7.08
N ALA A 460 32.54 32.16 -7.48
CA ALA A 460 31.35 32.67 -8.16
C ALA A 460 30.35 33.36 -7.21
N LEU A 461 30.44 33.10 -5.89
CA LEU A 461 29.58 33.70 -4.88
C LEU A 461 30.16 35.02 -4.38
N VAL A 462 29.47 36.13 -4.66
CA VAL A 462 29.81 37.46 -4.13
C VAL A 462 29.02 37.83 -2.87
N SER A 463 27.92 37.12 -2.61
CA SER A 463 27.01 37.35 -1.49
C SER A 463 26.24 36.06 -1.17
N LEU A 464 25.80 35.94 0.08
CA LEU A 464 24.90 34.89 0.56
C LEU A 464 23.43 35.31 0.56
N SER A 465 23.09 36.42 -0.10
CA SER A 465 21.72 36.97 -0.18
C SER A 465 20.69 36.01 -0.77
N PHE A 466 21.13 34.93 -1.43
CA PHE A 466 20.25 33.86 -1.92
C PHE A 466 19.64 33.02 -0.78
N MET A 467 20.22 33.01 0.43
CA MET A 467 19.62 32.39 1.63
C MET A 467 18.68 33.38 2.35
N LYS A 468 17.65 33.85 1.65
CA LYS A 468 16.79 34.95 2.11
C LYS A 468 16.12 34.73 3.46
N SER A 469 15.67 33.50 3.71
CA SER A 469 14.86 33.19 4.89
C SER A 469 15.66 32.62 6.05
N LEU A 470 16.98 32.39 5.88
CA LEU A 470 17.81 31.72 6.88
C LEU A 470 17.95 32.59 8.13
N ARG A 471 17.47 32.07 9.28
CA ARG A 471 17.52 32.75 10.58
C ARG A 471 18.27 31.94 11.63
N TYR A 472 18.28 30.61 11.53
CA TYR A 472 18.80 29.74 12.57
C TYR A 472 19.83 28.73 12.04
N ILE A 473 20.97 28.64 12.74
CA ILE A 473 21.97 27.57 12.58
C ILE A 473 22.20 26.98 13.96
N LEU A 474 21.73 25.75 14.19
CA LEU A 474 21.66 25.16 15.54
C LEU A 474 22.99 24.56 16.00
N GLY A 475 23.85 24.13 15.06
CA GLY A 475 25.16 23.60 15.39
C GLY A 475 25.13 22.30 16.17
N GLU A 476 24.16 21.41 15.95
CA GLU A 476 24.11 20.10 16.62
C GLU A 476 25.40 19.28 16.39
N ASP A 477 26.07 19.50 15.24
CA ASP A 477 27.42 19.04 14.90
C ASP A 477 28.43 20.20 14.92
N GLN A 478 28.79 20.75 16.08
CA GLN A 478 29.80 21.82 16.14
C GLN A 478 31.20 21.32 15.79
N LEU A 479 31.88 22.10 14.95
CA LEU A 479 33.32 22.05 14.74
C LEU A 479 34.02 22.45 16.06
N LYS A 480 34.54 21.49 16.84
CA LYS A 480 35.54 21.82 17.87
C LYS A 480 36.79 22.35 17.16
N GLY A 481 37.16 23.57 17.54
CA GLY A 481 38.07 24.48 16.83
C GLY A 481 39.46 23.97 16.53
#